data_AF-A0A7Y5Z4Y4-F1
#
_entry.id   AF-A0A7Y5Z4Y4-F1
#
_cell.length_a   1.000
_cell.length_b   1.000
_cell.length_c   1.000
_cell.angle_alpha   90.00
_cell.angle_beta   90.00
_cell.angle_gamma   90.00
#
_symmetry.space_group_name_H-M   'P 1'
#
loop_
_entity.id
_entity.type
_entity.pdbx_description
1 polymer ?
#
loop_
_entity_poly.entity_id
_entity_poly.type
_entity_poly.pdbx_seq_one_letter_code
_entity_poly.pdbx_strand_id
1 'polypeptide(L)' 'MANQSVLEAYDSLEEFIGILAAAEMFASGEWELEFVGNIRASFKRYGAHTNLSPAQQSKLERIAKH' A
#
# COMPACT_ATOMS: atom_id res chain seq x y z
N MET A 1 10.89 -12.33 -6.29
CA MET A 1 9.41 -12.42 -6.44
C MET A 1 8.98 -11.25 -7.32
N ALA A 2 8.01 -11.46 -8.21
CA ALA A 2 7.54 -10.45 -9.15
C ALA A 2 6.60 -9.43 -8.47
N ASN A 3 6.41 -8.28 -9.08
CA ASN A 3 5.37 -7.34 -8.64
C ASN A 3 3.99 -7.94 -8.92
N GLN A 4 3.04 -7.72 -8.02
CA GLN A 4 1.67 -8.19 -8.13
C GLN A 4 0.72 -7.01 -8.04
N SER A 5 -0.39 -7.08 -8.76
CA SER A 5 -1.45 -6.09 -8.62
C SER A 5 -2.13 -6.20 -7.26
N VAL A 6 -2.79 -5.14 -6.80
CA VAL A 6 -3.58 -5.15 -5.57
C VAL A 6 -4.63 -6.28 -5.58
N LEU A 7 -5.25 -6.57 -6.73
CA LEU A 7 -6.20 -7.69 -6.88
C LEU A 7 -5.58 -9.07 -6.67
N GLU A 8 -4.28 -9.21 -6.92
CA GLU A 8 -3.56 -10.49 -6.76
C GLU A 8 -2.91 -10.61 -5.38
N ALA A 9 -2.63 -9.48 -4.74
CA ALA A 9 -1.88 -9.41 -3.48
C ALA A 9 -2.77 -9.45 -2.23
N TYR A 10 -4.06 -9.14 -2.35
CA TYR A 10 -5.02 -9.03 -1.24
C TYR A 10 -6.31 -9.82 -1.55
N ASP A 11 -6.98 -10.29 -0.51
CA ASP A 11 -8.22 -11.09 -0.65
C ASP A 11 -9.38 -10.22 -1.14
N SER A 12 -9.35 -8.92 -0.85
CA SER A 12 -10.34 -7.95 -1.33
C SER A 12 -9.74 -6.57 -1.57
N LEU A 13 -10.41 -5.77 -2.41
CA LEU A 13 -10.02 -4.38 -2.61
C LEU A 13 -10.26 -3.56 -1.33
N GLU A 14 -11.31 -3.86 -0.58
CA GLU A 14 -11.60 -3.22 0.71
C GLU A 14 -10.48 -3.47 1.74
N GLU A 15 -9.92 -4.67 1.79
CA GLU A 15 -8.77 -4.99 2.66
C GLU A 15 -7.59 -4.07 2.37
N PHE A 16 -7.20 -3.96 1.10
CA PHE A 16 -6.12 -3.06 0.70
C PHE A 16 -6.41 -1.60 1.04
N ILE A 17 -7.64 -1.12 0.80
CA ILE A 17 -8.04 0.25 1.12
C ILE A 17 -7.91 0.51 2.63
N GLY A 18 -8.31 -0.45 3.46
CA GLY A 18 -8.17 -0.39 4.91
C GLY A 18 -6.70 -0.30 5.34
N ILE A 19 -5.85 -1.17 4.80
CA ILE A 19 -4.40 -1.18 5.08
C ILE A 19 -3.77 0.15 4.66
N LEU A 20 -4.09 0.64 3.46
CA LEU A 20 -3.54 1.90 2.96
C LEU A 20 -3.99 3.09 3.81
N ALA A 21 -5.24 3.13 4.25
CA ALA A 21 -5.74 4.18 5.14
C ALA A 21 -5.07 4.13 6.53
N ALA A 22 -4.90 2.94 7.10
CA ALA A 22 -4.17 2.77 8.36
C ALA A 22 -2.70 3.19 8.21
N ALA A 23 -2.04 2.79 7.13
CA ALA A 23 -0.65 3.20 6.86
C ALA A 23 -0.51 4.71 6.72
N GLU A 24 -1.47 5.42 6.11
CA GLU A 24 -1.46 6.89 6.05
C GLU A 24 -1.59 7.54 7.42
N MET A 25 -2.35 6.92 8.34
CA MET A 25 -2.53 7.42 9.69
C MET A 25 -1.29 7.21 10.57
N PHE A 26 -0.60 6.08 10.40
CA PHE A 26 0.52 5.68 11.25
C PHE A 26 1.91 5.98 10.68
N ALA A 27 2.00 6.33 9.39
CA ALA A 27 3.27 6.74 8.78
C ALA A 27 3.93 7.86 9.57
N SER A 28 5.18 7.63 9.98
CA SER A 28 5.93 8.58 10.80
C SER A 28 7.29 8.86 10.17
N GLY A 29 7.62 10.15 10.06
CA GLY A 29 8.83 10.61 9.38
C GLY A 29 8.67 10.74 7.86
N GLU A 30 9.57 11.54 7.27
CA GLU A 30 9.46 11.97 5.88
C GLU A 30 9.42 10.81 4.88
N TRP A 31 10.26 9.79 5.10
CA TRP A 31 10.35 8.65 4.20
C TRP A 31 9.06 7.81 4.18
N GLU A 32 8.42 7.57 5.34
CA GLU A 32 7.19 6.77 5.40
C GLU A 32 6.01 7.54 4.78
N LEU A 33 5.94 8.85 5.03
CA LEU A 33 4.93 9.73 4.43
C LEU A 33 5.06 9.75 2.90
N GLU A 34 6.27 9.89 2.37
CA GLU A 34 6.52 9.83 0.93
C GLU A 34 6.17 8.45 0.36
N PHE A 35 6.59 7.37 1.03
CA PHE A 35 6.33 6.00 0.62
C PHE A 35 4.83 5.71 0.49
N VAL A 36 4.06 6.01 1.54
CA VAL A 36 2.61 5.78 1.54
C VAL A 36 1.92 6.72 0.54
N GLY A 37 2.36 7.98 0.45
CA GLY A 37 1.87 8.94 -0.53
C GLY A 37 2.03 8.47 -1.97
N ASN A 38 3.17 7.88 -2.32
CA ASN A 38 3.43 7.31 -3.64
C ASN A 38 2.53 6.12 -3.96
N ILE A 39 2.27 5.25 -2.99
CA ILE A 39 1.32 4.14 -3.14
C ILE A 39 -0.10 4.68 -3.32
N ARG A 40 -0.53 5.66 -2.51
CA ARG A 40 -1.84 6.31 -2.65
C ARG A 40 -2.00 6.98 -4.00
N ALA A 41 -0.98 7.69 -4.49
CA ALA A 41 -1.00 8.32 -5.80
C ALA A 41 -1.14 7.29 -6.93
N SER A 42 -0.40 6.18 -6.85
CA SER A 42 -0.50 5.07 -7.79
C SER A 42 -1.90 4.45 -7.76
N PHE A 43 -2.44 4.20 -6.56
CA PHE A 43 -3.78 3.66 -6.38
C PHE A 43 -4.89 4.58 -6.90
N LYS A 44 -4.79 5.90 -6.70
CA LYS A 44 -5.73 6.85 -7.31
C LYS A 44 -5.72 6.80 -8.83
N ARG A 45 -4.58 6.48 -9.45
CA ARG A 45 -4.41 6.45 -10.90
C ARG A 45 -4.84 5.12 -11.53
N TYR A 46 -4.48 4.00 -10.90
CA TYR A 46 -4.64 2.66 -11.49
C TYR A 46 -5.67 1.79 -10.76
N GLY A 47 -6.16 2.23 -9.60
CA GLY A 47 -7.07 1.45 -8.77
C GLY A 47 -6.49 0.09 -8.42
N ALA A 48 -7.32 -0.94 -8.52
CA ALA A 48 -6.99 -2.31 -8.18
C ALA A 48 -5.87 -2.94 -9.05
N HIS A 49 -5.52 -2.32 -10.18
CA HIS A 49 -4.38 -2.71 -11.02
C HIS A 49 -3.05 -2.07 -10.61
N THR A 50 -3.01 -1.38 -9.46
CA THR A 50 -1.75 -0.88 -8.90
C THR A 50 -0.85 -2.05 -8.56
N ASN A 51 0.37 -2.05 -9.12
CA ASN A 51 1.35 -3.08 -8.85
C ASN A 51 2.21 -2.72 -7.64
N LEU A 52 2.36 -3.68 -6.73
CA LEU A 52 3.24 -3.61 -5.58
C LEU A 52 4.31 -4.68 -5.70
N SER A 53 5.56 -4.30 -5.41
CA SER A 53 6.58 -5.28 -5.11
C SER A 53 6.30 -5.94 -3.73
N PRO A 54 6.77 -7.17 -3.50
CA PRO A 54 6.64 -7.82 -2.19
C PRO A 54 7.22 -7.00 -1.03
N ALA A 55 8.30 -6.25 -1.28
CA ALA A 55 8.88 -5.35 -0.29
C ALA A 55 7.96 -4.16 0.03
N GLN A 56 7.30 -3.59 -0.99
CA GLN A 56 6.32 -2.53 -0.80
C GLN A 56 5.10 -3.04 -0.03
N GLN A 57 4.57 -4.22 -0.38
CA GLN A 57 3.46 -4.83 0.35
C GLN A 57 3.83 -5.02 1.83
N SER A 58 4.93 -5.73 2.10
CA SER A 58 5.36 -6.02 3.47
C SER A 58 5.61 -4.75 4.29
N LYS A 59 6.20 -3.71 3.67
CA LYS A 59 6.45 -2.44 4.36
C LYS A 59 5.17 -1.66 4.61
N LEU A 60 4.22 -1.64 3.67
CA LEU A 60 2.93 -0.99 3.84
C LEU A 60 2.15 -1.63 5.00
N GLU A 61 2.06 -2.96 5.03
CA GLU A 61 1.40 -3.70 6.11
C GLU A 61 2.08 -3.47 7.47
N ARG A 62 3.41 -3.33 7.49
CA ARG A 62 4.13 -3.03 8.73
C ARG A 62 3.79 -1.64 9.26
N ILE A 63 3.71 -0.62 8.39
CA ILE A 63 3.31 0.73 8.80
C ILE A 63 1.87 0.71 9.34
N ALA A 64 0.96 0.00 8.67
CA ALA A 64 -0.46 -0.09 9.04
C ALA A 64 -0.75 -0.76 10.40
N LYS A 65 0.21 -1.52 10.97
CA LYS A 65 0.06 -2.26 12.24
C LYS A 65 0.47 -1.47 13.49
N HIS A 66 1.01 -0.26 13.31
CA HIS A 66 1.39 0.61 14.42
C HIS A 66 0.19 1.34 15.02
#